data_AF-A0A7Y4DTH9-F1
#
_entry.id   AF-A0A7Y4DTH9-F1
#
_cell.length_a   1.000
_cell.length_b   1.000
_cell.length_c   1.000
_cell.angle_alpha   90.00
_cell.angle_beta   90.00
_cell.angle_gamma   90.00
#
_symmetry.space_group_name_H-M   'P 1'
#
loop_
_entity.id
_entity.type
_entity.pdbx_description
1 polymer ?
#
loop_
_entity_poly.entity_id
_entity_poly.type
_entity_poly.pdbx_seq_one_letter_code
_entity_poly.pdbx_strand_id
1 'polypeptide(L)' 'MLHSLIETVKGNDCQPYEPLEYVLREIPKLKSGDDHGHLLHWNMPKMK' A
#
# COMPACT_ATOMS: atom_id res chain seq x y z
N MET A 1 -10.46 -6.61 3.52
CA MET A 1 -9.11 -6.00 3.50
C MET A 1 -8.91 -5.08 2.31
N LEU A 2 -9.00 -5.55 1.06
CA LEU A 2 -8.75 -4.71 -0.12
C LEU A 2 -9.72 -3.52 -0.26
N HIS A 3 -11.02 -3.75 -0.01
CA HIS A 3 -12.02 -2.69 -0.03
C HIS A 3 -11.75 -1.57 1.01
N SER A 4 -11.34 -1.95 2.22
CA SER A 4 -10.97 -0.98 3.28
C SER A 4 -9.72 -0.18 2.91
N LEU A 5 -8.77 -0.78 2.19
CA LEU A 5 -7.59 -0.10 1.66
C LEU A 5 -8.01 0.99 0.66
N ILE A 6 -8.86 0.63 -0.30
CA ILE A 6 -9.34 1.54 -1.36
C ILE A 6 -10.11 2.73 -0.77
N GLU A 7 -11.02 2.47 0.17
CA GLU A 7 -11.80 3.54 0.81
C GLU A 7 -10.92 4.46 1.67
N THR A 8 -9.90 3.90 2.33
CA THR A 8 -8.93 4.71 3.11
C THR A 8 -8.08 5.60 2.21
N VAL A 9 -7.65 5.10 1.04
CA VAL A 9 -6.84 5.90 0.09
C VAL A 9 -7.70 6.97 -0.57
N LYS A 10 -8.96 6.67 -0.93
CA LYS A 10 -9.91 7.66 -1.45
C LYS A 10 -10.17 8.81 -0.47
N GLY A 11 -10.26 8.52 0.82
CA GLY A 11 -10.48 9.53 1.87
C GLY A 11 -9.27 10.43 2.15
N ASN A 12 -8.08 10.10 1.63
CA ASN A 12 -6.84 10.85 1.85
C ASN A 12 -6.36 11.64 0.61
N ASP A 13 -7.21 11.82 -0.41
CA ASP A 13 -6.87 12.52 -1.67
C ASP A 13 -5.66 11.92 -2.43
N CYS A 14 -5.30 10.67 -2.12
CA CYS A 14 -4.27 9.94 -2.84
C CYS A 14 -4.85 9.22 -4.06
N GLN A 15 -4.10 9.13 -5.16
CA GLN A 15 -4.44 8.31 -6.32
C GLN A 15 -4.71 6.87 -5.85
N PRO A 16 -5.96 6.35 -5.91
CA PRO A 16 -6.35 5.12 -5.22
C PRO A 16 -5.65 3.86 -5.75
N TYR A 17 -5.10 3.96 -6.96
CA TYR A 17 -4.47 2.85 -7.66
C TYR A 17 -2.97 2.72 -7.38
N GLU A 18 -2.26 3.82 -7.12
CA GLU A 18 -0.80 3.80 -6.88
C GLU A 18 -0.41 2.99 -5.62
N PRO A 19 -1.06 3.18 -4.44
CA PRO A 19 -0.83 2.32 -3.29
C PRO A 19 -1.19 0.86 -3.56
N LEU A 20 -2.25 0.64 -4.34
CA LEU A 20 -2.75 -0.70 -4.62
C LEU A 20 -1.73 -1.46 -5.49
N GLU A 21 -1.22 -0.83 -6.53
CA GLU A 21 -0.18 -1.40 -7.40
C GLU A 21 1.10 -1.70 -6.62
N TYR A 22 1.53 -0.79 -5.74
CA TYR A 22 2.70 -1.00 -4.91
C TYR A 22 2.53 -2.21 -3.97
N VAL A 23 1.43 -2.25 -3.23
CA VAL A 23 1.14 -3.34 -2.30
C VAL A 23 1.03 -4.68 -3.03
N LEU A 24 0.36 -4.72 -4.19
CA LEU A 24 0.24 -5.94 -5.00
C LEU A 24 1.58 -6.39 -5.60
N ARG A 25 2.51 -5.47 -5.86
CA ARG A 25 3.87 -5.78 -6.36
C ARG A 25 4.81 -6.25 -5.25
N GLU A 26 4.67 -5.72 -4.05
CA GLU A 26 5.59 -6.01 -2.93
C GLU A 26 5.14 -7.21 -2.09
N ILE A 27 3.83 -7.44 -1.89
CA ILE A 27 3.31 -8.59 -1.12
C ILE A 27 3.92 -9.94 -1.56
N PRO A 28 4.01 -10.26 -2.86
CA PRO A 28 4.57 -11.54 -3.30
C PRO A 28 6.07 -11.70 -3.00
N LYS A 29 6.78 -10.61 -2.68
CA LYS A 29 8.22 -10.62 -2.38
C LYS A 29 8.50 -10.81 -0.89
N LEU A 30 7.50 -10.59 -0.03
CA LEU A 30 7.63 -10.67 1.40
C LEU A 30 7.71 -12.12 1.88
N LYS A 31 8.60 -12.36 2.83
CA LYS A 31 8.74 -13.62 3.55
C LYS A 31 8.14 -13.50 4.93
N SER A 32 7.82 -14.65 5.52
CA SER A 32 7.37 -14.72 6.91
C SER A 32 8.46 -14.13 7.83
N GLY A 33 8.12 -13.07 8.55
CA GLY A 33 9.03 -12.34 9.45
C GLY A 33 9.57 -11.02 8.92
N ASP A 34 9.25 -10.65 7.67
CA ASP A 34 9.64 -9.35 7.13
C ASP A 34 8.82 -8.20 7.76
N ASP A 35 9.45 -7.03 7.88
CA ASP A 35 8.77 -5.82 8.34
C ASP A 35 7.82 -5.30 7.27
N HIS A 36 6.52 -5.27 7.57
CA HIS A 36 5.47 -4.77 6.69
C HIS A 36 5.20 -3.27 6.86
N GLY A 37 5.94 -2.57 7.72
CA GLY A 37 5.74 -1.15 7.99
C GLY A 37 5.80 -0.26 6.74
N HIS A 38 6.60 -0.65 5.74
CA HIS A 38 6.74 0.06 4.47
C HIS A 38 5.52 -0.09 3.52
N LEU A 39 4.64 -1.07 3.75
CA LEU A 39 3.39 -1.24 3.00
C LEU A 39 2.25 -0.34 3.51
N LEU A 40 2.44 0.30 4.68
CA LEU A 40 1.46 1.22 5.22
C LEU A 40 1.40 2.48 4.35
N HIS A 41 0.19 2.97 4.12
CA HIS A 41 -0.05 3.98 3.08
C HIS A 41 0.70 5.31 3.32
N TRP A 42 1.03 5.60 4.58
CA TRP A 42 1.82 6.77 5.01
C TRP A 42 3.34 6.57 4.96
N ASN A 43 3.81 5.33 4.85
CA ASN A 43 5.24 4.97 4.79
C ASN A 43 5.69 4.58 3.38
N MET A 44 4.76 4.40 2.44
CA MET A 44 5.13 4.13 1.06
C MET A 44 6.00 5.29 0.56
N PRO A 45 7.14 5.00 -0.09
CA PRO A 45 7.93 6.04 -0.70
C PRO A 45 7.02 6.81 -1.65
N LYS A 46 6.96 8.15 -1.51
CA LYS A 46 6.21 9.00 -2.42
C LYS A 46 6.70 8.69 -3.83
N MET A 47 5.90 7.94 -4.58
CA MET A 47 6.20 7.65 -5.98
C MET A 47 6.17 9.00 -6.69
N LYS A 48 7.31 9.39 -7.25
CA LYS A 48 7.48 10.65 -7.99
C LYS A 48 6.77 10.59 -9.33
#